data_AF-A0A482W6D1-F1
#
_entry.id   AF-A0A482W6D1-F1
#
_cell.length_a   1.000
_cell.length_b   1.000
_cell.length_c   1.000
_cell.angle_alpha   90.00
_cell.angle_beta   90.00
_cell.angle_gamma   90.00
#
_symmetry.space_group_name_H-M   'P 1'
#
loop_
_entity.id
_entity.type
_entity.pdbx_description
1 polymer ?
#
loop_
_entity_poly.entity_id
_entity_poly.type
_entity_poly.pdbx_seq_one_letter_code
_entity_poly.pdbx_strand_id
1 'polypeptide(L)' 'MRETRNLTPSHRHAGRPRTKRTPTLEEALLEEVDENLNISIRNLVHNLHVNNSLIQRILKQEKYYPYLYTKFRH' A
#
# COMPACT_ATOMS: atom_id res chain seq x y z
N MET A 1 33.54 11.70 -41.49
CA MET A 1 33.64 11.95 -40.03
C MET A 1 32.61 13.02 -39.68
N ARG A 2 31.66 12.92 -38.75
CA ARG A 2 31.30 11.98 -37.66
C ARG A 2 29.76 12.01 -37.56
N GLU A 3 29.10 10.86 -37.41
CA GLU A 3 27.70 10.79 -36.99
C GLU A 3 27.60 11.15 -35.50
N THR A 4 26.94 12.25 -35.15
CA THR A 4 26.63 12.59 -33.76
C THR A 4 25.34 11.88 -33.36
N ARG A 5 25.44 10.63 -32.89
CA ARG A 5 24.35 9.95 -32.20
C ARG A 5 24.17 10.57 -30.82
N ASN A 6 23.27 11.53 -30.70
CA ASN A 6 22.80 12.03 -29.42
C ASN A 6 21.92 10.95 -28.76
N LEU A 7 22.54 10.06 -27.99
CA LEU A 7 21.84 9.09 -27.15
C LEU A 7 21.27 9.82 -25.94
N THR A 8 20.12 10.47 -26.09
CA THR A 8 19.37 10.99 -24.93
C THR A 8 18.92 9.81 -24.07
N PRO A 9 19.21 9.79 -22.76
CA PRO A 9 18.70 8.75 -21.87
C PRO A 9 17.17 8.74 -21.93
N SER A 10 16.59 7.63 -22.39
CA SER A 10 15.15 7.40 -22.28
C SER A 10 14.84 7.25 -20.79
N HIS A 11 14.30 8.31 -20.18
CA HIS A 11 13.79 8.26 -18.82
C HIS A 11 12.52 7.40 -18.82
N ARG A 12 12.71 6.07 -18.86
CA ARG A 12 11.63 5.12 -18.62
C ARG A 12 11.08 5.47 -17.25
N HIS A 13 9.82 5.89 -17.18
CA HIS A 13 9.12 6.15 -15.92
C HIS A 13 9.50 5.06 -14.90
N ALA A 14 10.32 5.43 -13.92
CA ALA A 14 10.50 4.61 -12.75
C ALA A 14 9.13 4.61 -12.07
N GLY A 15 8.41 3.49 -12.14
CA GLY A 15 7.06 3.38 -11.57
C GLY A 15 7.03 3.80 -10.10
N ARG A 16 5.82 3.86 -9.51
CA ARG A 16 5.63 4.29 -8.12
C ARG A 16 6.67 3.64 -7.20
N PRO A 17 7.45 4.41 -6.42
CA PRO A 17 8.41 3.87 -5.47
C PRO A 17 7.74 2.80 -4.61
N ARG A 18 8.37 1.64 -4.47
CA ARG A 18 7.84 0.59 -3.59
C ARG A 18 7.78 1.14 -2.17
N THR A 19 6.59 1.16 -1.59
CA THR A 19 6.42 1.48 -0.18
C THR A 19 7.13 0.42 0.65
N LYS A 20 8.07 0.84 1.49
CA LYS A 20 8.77 -0.06 2.41
C LYS A 20 7.83 -0.40 3.57
N ARG A 21 7.88 -1.65 4.00
CA ARG A 21 7.27 -2.07 5.26
C ARG A 21 8.13 -1.54 6.40
N THR A 22 7.56 -0.75 7.28
CA THR A 22 8.23 -0.20 8.46
C THR A 22 7.38 -0.47 9.71
N PRO A 23 7.99 -0.63 10.90
CA PRO A 23 7.24 -0.82 12.14
C PRO A 23 6.21 0.29 12.37
N THR A 24 6.60 1.55 12.15
CA THR A 24 5.71 2.72 12.27
C THR A 24 4.49 2.63 11.35
N LEU A 25 4.65 2.07 10.15
CA LEU A 25 3.52 1.89 9.24
C LEU A 25 2.60 0.77 9.71
N GLU A 26 3.17 -0.31 10.25
CA GLU A 26 2.38 -1.42 10.79
C GLU A 26 1.57 -0.96 12.00
N GLU A 27 2.19 -0.25 12.94
CA GLU A 27 1.52 0.34 14.10
C GLU A 27 0.37 1.26 13.69
N ALA A 28 0.61 2.23 12.79
CA ALA A 28 -0.43 3.14 12.32
C ALA A 28 -1.58 2.41 11.60
N LEU A 29 -1.28 1.31 10.90
CA LEU A 29 -2.29 0.50 10.24
C LEU A 29 -3.13 -0.28 11.25
N LEU A 30 -2.52 -0.84 12.29
CA LEU A 30 -3.22 -1.59 13.32
C LEU A 30 -4.06 -0.65 14.21
N GLU A 31 -3.54 0.51 14.55
CA GLU A 31 -4.25 1.55 15.30
C GLU A 31 -5.53 2.00 14.57
N GLU A 32 -5.42 2.33 13.28
CA GLU A 32 -6.58 2.74 12.47
C GLU A 32 -7.64 1.61 12.35
N VAL A 33 -7.21 0.35 12.34
CA VAL A 33 -8.12 -0.81 12.31
C VAL A 33 -8.77 -1.06 13.67
N ASP A 34 -8.04 -0.85 14.77
CA ASP A 34 -8.57 -0.98 16.13
C ASP A 34 -9.57 0.12 16.46
N GLU A 35 -9.29 1.36 16.04
CA GLU A 35 -10.22 2.48 16.21
C GLU A 35 -11.49 2.32 15.37
N ASN A 36 -11.38 1.68 14.20
CA ASN A 36 -12.51 1.48 13.30
C ASN A 36 -12.52 0.08 12.69
N LEU A 37 -13.17 -0.85 13.40
CA LEU A 37 -13.38 -2.24 12.96
C LEU A 37 -14.25 -2.38 11.70
N ASN A 38 -14.78 -1.30 11.13
CA ASN A 38 -15.53 -1.33 9.86
C ASN A 38 -14.79 -0.62 8.72
N ILE A 39 -13.55 -0.16 8.96
CA ILE A 39 -12.79 0.53 7.94
C ILE A 39 -12.47 -0.39 6.77
N SER A 40 -12.81 0.06 5.56
CA SER A 40 -12.50 -0.71 4.36
C SER A 40 -11.01 -0.65 4.05
N ILE A 41 -10.46 -1.74 3.49
CA ILE A 41 -9.07 -1.78 3.03
C ILE A 41 -8.79 -0.67 2.01
N ARG A 42 -9.79 -0.28 1.21
CA ARG A 42 -9.65 0.84 0.27
C ARG A 42 -9.41 2.17 0.99
N ASN A 43 -10.14 2.43 2.08
CA ASN A 43 -9.93 3.63 2.88
C ASN A 43 -8.55 3.59 3.55
N LEU A 44 -8.11 2.45 4.08
CA LEU A 44 -6.76 2.28 4.63
C LEU A 44 -5.66 2.59 3.60
N VAL A 45 -5.83 2.13 2.35
CA VAL A 45 -4.91 2.44 1.24
C VAL A 45 -4.82 3.94 0.98
N HIS A 46 -5.95 4.64 1.04
CA HIS A 46 -6.00 6.10 0.85
C HIS A 46 -5.40 6.85 2.04
N ASN A 47 -5.77 6.50 3.27
CA ASN A 47 -5.30 7.18 4.48
C ASN A 47 -3.78 7.01 4.65
N LEU A 48 -3.30 5.78 4.56
CA LEU A 48 -1.90 5.44 4.81
C LEU A 48 -1.02 5.54 3.55
N HIS A 49 -1.60 5.87 2.40
CA HIS A 49 -0.90 6.01 1.11
C HIS A 49 -0.06 4.77 0.72
N VAL A 50 -0.48 3.57 1.13
CA VAL A 50 0.24 2.31 0.90
C VAL A 50 -0.48 1.43 -0.11
N ASN A 51 0.22 0.43 -0.65
CA ASN A 51 -0.39 -0.51 -1.57
C ASN A 51 -1.31 -1.50 -0.85
N ASN A 52 -2.45 -1.82 -1.45
CA ASN A 52 -3.43 -2.79 -0.95
C ASN A 52 -2.80 -4.14 -0.57
N SER A 53 -1.90 -4.66 -1.41
CA SER A 53 -1.21 -5.94 -1.17
C SER A 53 -0.34 -5.92 0.08
N LEU A 54 0.22 -4.77 0.45
CA LEU A 54 1.02 -4.64 1.67
C LEU A 54 0.12 -4.67 2.90
N ILE A 55 -0.99 -3.94 2.89
CA ILE A 55 -1.98 -3.95 3.99
C ILE A 55 -2.50 -5.37 4.23
N GLN A 56 -2.96 -6.04 3.18
CA GLN A 56 -3.49 -7.42 3.30
C GLN A 56 -2.45 -8.38 3.87
N ARG A 57 -1.18 -8.21 3.49
CA ARG A 57 -0.09 -9.05 4.01
C ARG A 57 0.16 -8.78 5.50
N ILE A 58 0.18 -7.52 5.93
CA ILE A 58 0.35 -7.14 7.34
C ILE A 58 -0.82 -7.69 8.17
N LEU A 59 -2.06 -7.39 7.79
CA LEU A 59 -3.26 -7.87 8.50
C LEU A 59 -3.27 -9.40 8.65
N LYS A 60 -2.93 -10.13 7.58
CA LYS A 60 -2.85 -11.60 7.62
C LYS A 60 -1.77 -12.11 8.58
N GLN A 61 -0.64 -11.42 8.69
CA GLN A 61 0.45 -11.82 9.58
C GLN A 61 0.15 -11.51 11.05
N GLU A 62 -0.44 -10.35 11.32
CA GLU A 62 -0.87 -9.92 12.65
C GLU A 62 -2.17 -10.60 13.11
N LYS A 63 -2.67 -11.57 12.32
CA LYS A 63 -3.91 -12.32 12.58
C LYS A 63 -5.15 -11.43 12.75
N TYR A 64 -5.11 -10.20 12.23
CA TYR A 64 -6.32 -9.43 12.00
C TYR A 64 -7.14 -10.16 10.93
N TYR A 65 -8.28 -10.70 11.34
CA TYR A 65 -9.04 -11.69 10.59
C TYR A 65 -9.32 -11.23 9.14
N PRO A 66 -9.27 -12.15 8.15
CA PRO A 66 -9.60 -11.86 6.75
C PRO A 66 -11.08 -11.49 6.51
N TYR A 67 -11.92 -11.45 7.55
CA TYR A 67 -13.37 -11.25 7.50
C TYR A 67 -13.83 -9.79 7.70
N LEU A 68 -12.92 -8.81 7.71
CA LEU A 68 -13.22 -7.38 7.55
C LEU A 68 -13.84 -7.03 6.17
N TYR A 69 -14.48 -7.99 5.50
CA TYR A 69 -14.98 -7.85 4.13
C TYR A 69 -16.49 -7.96 3.95
N THR A 70 -17.33 -8.45 4.88
CA THR A 70 -18.72 -8.81 4.47
C THR A 70 -19.84 -8.84 5.53
N LYS A 71 -19.91 -7.96 6.54
CA LYS A 71 -21.12 -7.95 7.40
C LYS A 71 -21.63 -6.59 7.93
N PHE A 72 -21.70 -5.56 7.10
CA PHE A 72 -22.66 -4.48 7.31
C PHE A 72 -23.22 -3.98 5.98
N ARG A 73 -24.11 -4.78 5.37
CA ARG A 73 -25.10 -4.28 4.41
C ARG A 73 -26.43 -4.31 5.17
N HIS A 74 -26.90 -3.14 5.57
CA HIS A 74 -28.24 -2.93 6.11
C HIS A 74 -29.28 -2.98 4.97
#